data_AF-A0A2D4KS91-F1
#
_entry.id   AF-A0A2D4KS91-F1
#
_cell.length_a   1.000
_cell.length_b   1.000
_cell.length_c   1.000
_cell.angle_alpha   90.00
_cell.angle_beta   90.00
_cell.angle_gamma   90.00
#
_symmetry.space_group_name_H-M   'P 1'
#
loop_
_entity.id
_entity.type
_entity.pdbx_description
1 polymer ?
#
loop_
_entity_poly.entity_id
_entity_poly.type
_entity_poly.pdbx_seq_one_letter_code
_entity_poly.pdbx_strand_id
1 'polypeptide(L)'
;RRAQAMAPIHFHFLLLVGILNCFILYGFAQQSGSICINANAKSCADCIQAGPNCGWCKNITFLQEGESTAARCDDLEALKNKGCPPEEIENPRGTHILLKN
;
A
#
# COMPACT_ATOMS: atom_id res chain seq x y z
N ARG A 1 -1.63 -32.24 -54.87
CA ARG A 1 -1.09 -32.47 -53.51
C ARG A 1 -1.10 -31.12 -52.82
N ARG A 2 -1.90 -30.97 -51.76
CA ARG A 2 -2.24 -29.68 -51.13
C ARG A 2 -1.00 -29.08 -50.44
N ALA A 3 -0.64 -27.86 -50.81
CA ALA A 3 0.32 -27.06 -50.06
C ALA A 3 -0.34 -26.64 -48.73
N GLN A 4 0.18 -27.11 -47.61
CA GLN A 4 -0.28 -26.73 -46.28
C GLN A 4 0.46 -25.44 -45.87
N ALA A 5 -0.17 -24.29 -46.11
CA ALA A 5 0.24 -23.03 -45.49
C ALA A 5 -0.52 -22.88 -44.15
N MET A 6 -0.04 -23.56 -43.10
CA MET A 6 -0.63 -23.56 -41.75
C MET A 6 0.41 -23.16 -40.71
N ALA A 7 1.15 -22.08 -40.96
CA ALA A 7 2.13 -21.50 -40.03
C ALA A 7 1.78 -20.10 -39.49
N PRO A 8 1.11 -19.18 -40.23
CA PRO A 8 0.99 -17.79 -39.77
C PRO A 8 -0.02 -17.60 -38.64
N ILE A 9 -1.08 -18.42 -38.60
CA ILE A 9 -2.17 -18.32 -37.62
C ILE A 9 -1.69 -18.78 -36.23
N HIS A 10 -0.85 -19.82 -36.17
CA HIS A 10 -0.33 -20.35 -34.92
C HIS A 10 0.65 -19.37 -34.24
N PHE A 11 1.50 -18.70 -35.02
CA PHE A 11 2.44 -17.71 -34.51
C PHE A 11 1.71 -16.48 -33.95
N HIS A 12 0.70 -15.99 -34.66
CA HIS A 12 -0.11 -14.86 -34.20
C HIS A 12 -0.90 -15.20 -32.92
N PHE A 13 -1.42 -16.43 -32.83
CA PHE A 13 -2.12 -16.91 -31.65
C PHE A 13 -1.19 -17.03 -30.43
N LEU A 14 0.02 -17.55 -30.60
CA LEU A 14 1.03 -17.61 -29.54
C LEU A 14 1.45 -16.20 -29.06
N LEU A 15 1.58 -15.25 -29.99
CA LEU A 15 1.93 -13.86 -29.68
C LEU A 15 0.82 -13.18 -28.85
N LEU A 16 -0.44 -13.38 -29.24
CA LEU A 16 -1.60 -12.87 -28.49
C LEU A 16 -1.71 -13.47 -27.09
N VAL A 17 -1.52 -14.79 -26.96
CA VAL A 17 -1.53 -15.47 -25.65
C VAL A 17 -0.39 -14.96 -24.77
N GLY A 18 0.80 -14.74 -25.32
CA GLY A 18 1.93 -14.15 -24.58
C GLY A 18 1.64 -12.74 -24.07
N ILE A 19 1.06 -11.88 -24.93
CA ILE A 19 0.67 -10.51 -24.56
C ILE A 19 -0.42 -10.52 -23.48
N LEU A 20 -1.46 -11.36 -23.62
CA LEU A 20 -2.52 -11.52 -22.62
C LEU A 20 -1.96 -11.97 -21.25
N ASN A 21 -1.08 -12.97 -21.23
CA ASN A 21 -0.42 -13.41 -20.00
C ASN A 21 0.43 -12.29 -19.39
N CYS A 22 1.11 -11.49 -20.21
CA CYS A 22 1.87 -10.33 -19.76
C CYS A 22 0.95 -9.32 -19.05
N PHE A 23 -0.16 -8.91 -19.67
CA PHE A 23 -1.11 -7.97 -19.08
C PHE A 23 -1.70 -8.46 -17.74
N ILE A 24 -2.01 -9.77 -17.66
CA ILE A 24 -2.51 -10.38 -16.43
C ILE A 24 -1.43 -10.32 -15.32
N LEU A 25 -0.17 -10.63 -15.63
CA LEU A 25 0.95 -10.57 -14.67
C LEU A 25 1.27 -9.13 -14.22
N TYR A 26 1.22 -8.16 -15.14
CA TYR A 26 1.42 -6.74 -14.79
C TYR A 26 0.28 -6.19 -13.92
N GLY A 27 -0.96 -6.67 -14.10
CA GLY A 27 -2.11 -6.23 -13.30
C GLY A 27 -2.03 -6.60 -11.82
N PHE A 28 -1.41 -7.74 -11.47
CA PHE A 28 -1.24 -8.16 -10.07
C PHE A 28 -0.10 -7.43 -9.33
N ALA A 29 0.75 -6.66 -10.03
CA ALA A 29 1.91 -6.00 -9.44
C ALA A 29 1.61 -4.63 -8.79
N GLN A 30 0.35 -4.18 -8.78
CA GLN A 30 -0.04 -2.99 -8.03
C GLN A 30 -0.11 -3.32 -6.53
N GLN A 31 1.05 -3.27 -5.87
CA GLN A 31 1.16 -3.21 -4.42
C GLN A 31 0.50 -1.90 -3.94
N SER A 32 -0.82 -1.93 -3.77
CA SER A 32 -1.63 -0.79 -3.33
C SER A 32 -1.40 -0.57 -1.83
N GLY A 33 -0.30 0.11 -1.49
CA GLY A 33 0.03 0.52 -0.13
C GLY A 33 0.53 1.96 -0.13
N SER A 34 0.04 2.75 0.83
CA SER A 34 0.55 4.09 1.11
C SER A 34 2.04 4.05 1.48
N ILE A 35 2.71 5.20 1.42
CA ILE A 35 4.09 5.30 1.95
C ILE A 35 4.17 4.89 3.43
N CYS A 36 3.09 5.12 4.18
CA CYS A 36 2.99 4.85 5.60
C CYS A 36 2.91 3.35 5.90
N ILE A 37 2.04 2.62 5.20
CA ILE A 37 1.89 1.17 5.41
C ILE A 37 3.11 0.40 4.89
N ASN A 38 3.71 0.86 3.79
CA ASN A 38 4.90 0.24 3.21
C ASN A 38 6.17 0.45 4.07
N ALA A 39 6.16 1.41 5.00
CA ALA A 39 7.26 1.61 5.94
C ALA A 39 7.41 0.48 6.97
N ASN A 40 6.39 -0.38 7.12
CA ASN A 40 6.41 -1.53 8.03
C ASN A 40 6.82 -1.17 9.47
N ALA A 41 6.34 -0.01 9.95
CA ALA A 41 6.69 0.57 11.23
C ALA A 41 6.42 -0.42 12.39
N LYS A 42 7.38 -0.61 13.29
CA LYS A 42 7.21 -1.49 14.47
C LYS A 42 6.81 -0.72 15.72
N SER A 43 6.97 0.60 15.69
CA SER A 43 6.60 1.52 16.76
C SER A 43 5.97 2.80 16.22
N CYS A 44 5.33 3.55 17.12
CA CYS A 44 4.83 4.89 16.81
C CYS A 44 5.94 5.81 16.29
N ALA A 45 7.14 5.77 16.90
CA ALA A 45 8.27 6.60 16.48
C ALA A 45 8.72 6.30 15.04
N ASP A 46 8.73 5.02 14.64
CA ASP A 46 9.06 4.62 13.27
C ASP A 46 8.01 5.14 12.28
N CYS A 47 6.74 5.07 12.67
CA CYS A 47 5.62 5.53 11.83
C CYS A 47 5.65 7.03 11.57
N ILE A 48 5.87 7.84 12.62
CA ILE A 48 5.93 9.30 12.47
C ILE A 48 7.12 9.73 11.60
N GLN A 49 8.23 8.99 11.66
CA GLN A 49 9.40 9.22 10.79
C GLN A 49 9.16 8.79 9.33
N ALA A 50 8.20 7.90 9.08
CA ALA A 50 7.90 7.43 7.72
C ALA A 50 7.37 8.54 6.82
N GLY A 51 6.61 9.50 7.37
CA GLY A 51 6.16 10.64 6.61
C GLY A 51 5.21 11.57 7.36
N PRO A 52 5.07 12.82 6.87
CA PRO A 52 4.25 13.83 7.52
C PRO A 52 2.74 13.56 7.45
N ASN A 53 2.27 12.63 6.62
CA ASN A 53 0.85 12.31 6.53
C ASN A 53 0.49 10.98 7.23
N CYS A 54 1.48 10.32 7.84
CA CYS A 54 1.28 9.09 8.56
C CYS A 54 0.76 9.35 9.97
N GLY A 55 -0.12 8.48 10.44
CA GLY A 55 -0.56 8.43 11.82
C GLY A 55 -0.35 7.04 12.42
N TRP A 56 -0.37 6.95 13.74
CA TRP A 56 -0.29 5.70 14.47
C TRP A 56 -1.52 5.47 15.34
N CYS A 57 -2.26 4.39 15.12
CA CYS A 57 -3.39 4.04 15.99
C CYS A 57 -2.91 3.34 17.27
N LYS A 58 -3.06 4.00 18.44
CA LYS A 58 -2.67 3.44 19.74
C LYS A 58 -3.75 2.55 20.39
N ASN A 59 -4.98 2.59 19.89
CA ASN A 59 -6.08 1.80 20.44
C ASN A 59 -5.74 0.30 20.41
N ILE A 60 -5.82 -0.37 21.57
CA ILE A 60 -5.45 -1.78 21.72
C ILE A 60 -6.33 -2.73 20.88
N THR A 61 -7.61 -2.40 20.65
CA THR A 61 -8.57 -3.22 19.90
C THR A 61 -8.61 -2.89 18.41
N PHE A 62 -7.71 -2.02 17.92
CA PHE A 62 -7.67 -1.65 16.51
C PHE A 62 -7.22 -2.80 15.60
N LEU A 63 -6.23 -3.58 16.06
CA LEU A 63 -5.73 -4.71 15.29
C LEU A 63 -6.65 -5.92 15.44
N GLN A 64 -6.93 -6.58 14.33
CA GLN A 64 -7.59 -7.87 14.30
C GLN A 64 -6.59 -9.00 14.62
N GLU A 65 -7.10 -10.14 15.05
CA GLU A 65 -6.25 -11.31 15.32
C GLU A 65 -5.46 -11.71 14.06
N GLY A 66 -4.14 -11.82 14.21
CA GLY A 66 -3.23 -12.15 13.11
C GLY A 66 -2.72 -10.93 12.31
N GLU A 67 -3.21 -9.73 12.56
CA GLU A 67 -2.64 -8.52 11.95
C GLU A 67 -1.29 -8.15 12.58
N SER A 68 -0.37 -7.68 11.73
CA SER A 68 0.93 -7.22 12.19
C SER A 68 0.82 -5.86 12.88
N THR A 69 1.73 -5.59 13.83
CA THR A 69 1.86 -4.28 14.48
C THR A 69 2.02 -3.12 13.48
N ALA A 70 2.57 -3.37 12.29
CA ALA A 70 2.73 -2.36 11.25
C ALA A 70 1.40 -1.83 10.68
N ALA A 71 0.31 -2.59 10.78
CA ALA A 71 -1.01 -2.13 10.33
C ALA A 71 -1.55 -0.94 11.15
N ARG A 72 -0.95 -0.66 12.33
CA ARG A 72 -1.23 0.55 13.13
C ARG A 72 -0.74 1.83 12.48
N CYS A 73 0.20 1.75 11.52
CA CYS A 73 0.73 2.87 10.77
C CYS A 73 0.08 2.95 9.39
N ASP A 74 -0.60 4.04 9.10
CA ASP A 74 -1.13 4.31 7.77
C ASP A 74 -1.39 5.82 7.59
N ASP A 75 -1.88 6.21 6.41
CA ASP A 75 -2.43 7.55 6.21
C ASP A 75 -3.59 7.82 7.19
N LEU A 76 -3.72 9.07 7.64
CA LEU A 76 -4.73 9.45 8.64
C LEU A 76 -6.15 9.07 8.23
N GLU A 77 -6.53 9.29 6.98
CA GLU A 77 -7.85 8.95 6.46
C GLU A 77 -8.05 7.43 6.40
N ALA A 78 -7.00 6.67 6.06
CA ALA A 78 -7.07 5.21 6.06
C ALA A 78 -7.29 4.66 7.48
N LEU A 79 -6.61 5.21 8.49
CA LEU A 79 -6.84 4.82 9.89
C LEU A 79 -8.26 5.12 10.36
N LYS A 80 -8.79 6.30 10.03
CA LYS A 80 -10.19 6.66 10.34
C LYS A 80 -11.17 5.70 9.67
N ASN A 81 -10.97 5.40 8.39
CA ASN A 81 -11.81 4.49 7.62
C ASN A 81 -11.74 3.05 8.14
N LYS A 82 -10.59 2.63 8.68
CA LYS A 82 -10.40 1.35 9.39
C LYS A 82 -11.01 1.34 10.79
N GLY A 83 -11.57 2.46 11.26
CA GLY A 83 -12.25 2.57 12.54
C GLY A 83 -11.36 2.93 13.72
N CYS A 84 -10.15 3.46 13.50
CA CYS A 84 -9.38 4.05 14.59
C CYS A 84 -10.05 5.36 15.03
N PRO A 85 -10.44 5.50 16.32
CA PRO A 85 -10.99 6.75 16.83
C PRO A 85 -9.99 7.90 16.65
N PRO A 86 -10.40 9.11 16.24
CA PRO A 86 -9.49 10.24 16.03
C PRO A 86 -8.62 10.57 17.24
N GLU A 87 -9.13 10.37 18.46
CA GLU A 87 -8.45 10.61 19.74
C GLU A 87 -7.35 9.57 20.03
N GLU A 88 -7.44 8.43 19.35
CA GLU A 88 -6.50 7.30 19.45
C GLU A 88 -5.44 7.32 18.33
N ILE A 89 -5.49 8.31 17.42
CA ILE A 89 -4.51 8.50 16.36
C ILE A 89 -3.43 9.47 16.84
N GLU A 90 -2.21 8.96 16.99
CA GLU A 90 -1.02 9.76 17.24
C GLU A 90 -0.49 10.33 15.92
N ASN A 91 -0.41 11.66 15.82
CA ASN A 91 0.18 12.40 14.70
C ASN A 91 0.75 13.74 15.20
N PRO A 92 1.90 13.72 15.91
CA PRO A 92 2.53 14.93 16.40
C PRO A 92 2.98 15.83 15.24
N ARG A 93 2.73 17.13 15.38
CA ARG A 93 3.09 18.15 14.38
C ARG A 93 4.10 19.12 14.98
N GLY A 94 5.11 19.49 14.18
CA GLY A 94 6.02 20.56 14.55
C GLY A 94 5.29 21.89 14.68
N THR A 95 5.62 22.66 15.71
CA THR A 95 5.10 24.01 15.93
C THR A 95 6.27 24.97 16.14
N HIS A 96 6.15 26.19 15.61
CA HIS A 96 7.12 27.26 15.85
C HIS A 96 6.55 28.24 16.87
N ILE A 97 7.33 28.58 17.89
CA ILE A 97 6.98 29.58 18.90
C ILE A 97 8.03 30.68 18.87
N LEU A 98 7.60 31.91 18.61
CA LEU A 98 8.47 33.10 18.65
C LEU A 98 8.63 33.54 20.10
N LEU A 99 9.83 33.37 20.64
CA LEU A 99 10.18 33.88 21.97
C LEU A 99 10.69 35.31 21.85
N LYS A 100 10.15 36.23 22.65
CA LYS A 100 10.62 37.61 22.75
C LYS A 100 11.33 37.81 24.08
N ASN A 101 12.55 38.34 24.02
CA ASN A 101 13.36 38.72 25.18
C ASN A 101 13.07 40.17 25.58
#